data_AF-A0A0U5GTM2-F1
#
_entry.id   AF-A0A0U5GTM2-F1
#
_cell.length_a   1.000
_cell.length_b   1.000
_cell.length_c   1.000
_cell.angle_alpha   90.00
_cell.angle_beta   90.00
_cell.angle_gamma   90.00
#
_symmetry.space_group_name_H-M   'P 1'
#
loop_
_entity.id
_entity.type
_entity.pdbx_description
1 polymer ?
#
loop_
_entity_poly.entity_id
_entity_poly.type
_entity_poly.pdbx_seq_one_letter_code
_entity_poly.pdbx_strand_id
1 'polypeptide(L)'
;MKRRDDDKLTDIMMGEAVLTLLQGGDAISATAVIERLQQLAANEKNDMRQLACERAIAEVRSSLDIARDRTTLQVCDGENVQHIFTNDGPPDDTKKH
;
A
#
# COMPACT_ATOMS: atom_id res chain seq x y z
N MET A 1 -9.87 27.88 4.85
CA MET A 1 -10.88 27.05 5.56
C MET A 1 -11.19 25.77 4.79
N LYS A 2 -11.70 25.85 3.55
CA LYS A 2 -12.27 24.75 2.75
C LYS A 2 -11.47 23.43 2.67
N ARG A 3 -10.12 23.48 2.57
CA ARG A 3 -9.30 22.25 2.54
C ARG A 3 -9.41 21.41 3.82
N ARG A 4 -9.52 22.03 4.99
CA ARG A 4 -9.65 21.28 6.26
C ARG A 4 -10.99 20.58 6.39
N ASP A 5 -12.03 21.14 5.79
CA ASP A 5 -13.38 20.57 5.83
C ASP A 5 -13.47 19.38 4.86
N ASP A 6 -12.81 19.49 3.71
CA ASP A 6 -12.62 18.42 2.74
C ASP A 6 -11.80 17.24 3.30
N ASP A 7 -10.70 17.52 3.99
CA ASP A 7 -9.84 16.48 4.59
C ASP A 7 -10.61 15.73 5.68
N LYS A 8 -11.32 16.46 6.54
CA LYS A 8 -12.21 15.86 7.54
C LYS A 8 -13.30 15.01 6.92
N LEU A 9 -13.89 15.46 5.81
CA LEU A 9 -14.92 14.69 5.13
C LEU A 9 -14.34 13.38 4.57
N THR A 10 -13.11 13.42 4.08
CA THR A 10 -12.37 12.23 3.64
C THR A 10 -12.17 11.24 4.79
N ASP A 11 -11.73 11.72 5.97
CA ASP A 11 -11.59 10.90 7.18
C ASP A 11 -12.92 10.28 7.63
N ILE A 12 -14.01 11.06 7.59
CA ILE A 12 -15.35 10.59 7.94
C ILE A 12 -15.80 9.47 7.01
N MET A 13 -15.65 9.65 5.69
CA MET A 13 -16.05 8.63 4.72
C MET A 13 -15.20 7.35 4.86
N MET A 14 -13.91 7.49 5.16
CA MET A 14 -13.03 6.35 5.43
C MET A 14 -13.49 5.61 6.71
N GLY A 15 -13.78 6.33 7.78
CA GLY A 15 -14.29 5.77 9.03
C GLY A 15 -15.62 5.04 8.85
N GLU A 16 -16.54 5.60 8.07
CA GLU A 16 -17.84 4.99 7.76
C GLU A 16 -17.67 3.66 6.99
N ALA A 17 -16.76 3.63 6.00
CA ALA A 17 -16.43 2.42 5.25
C ALA A 17 -15.84 1.33 6.16
N VAL A 18 -14.91 1.68 7.04
CA VAL A 18 -14.29 0.74 7.99
C VAL A 18 -15.30 0.23 9.02
N LEU A 19 -16.16 1.11 9.56
CA LEU A 19 -17.22 0.72 10.48
C LEU A 19 -18.21 -0.25 9.84
N THR A 20 -18.56 -0.02 8.57
CA THR A 20 -19.44 -0.93 7.82
C THR A 20 -18.82 -2.32 7.67
N LEU A 21 -17.50 -2.40 7.42
CA LEU A 21 -16.78 -3.67 7.37
C LEU A 21 -16.73 -4.37 8.74
N LEU A 22 -16.47 -3.61 9.80
CA LEU A 22 -16.47 -4.11 11.18
C LEU A 22 -17.83 -4.68 11.58
N GLN A 23 -18.91 -3.99 11.23
CA GLN A 23 -20.27 -4.43 11.51
C GLN A 23 -20.67 -5.66 10.67
N GLY A 24 -20.15 -5.77 9.45
CA GLY A 24 -20.36 -6.93 8.59
C GLY A 24 -19.63 -8.20 9.06
N GLY A 25 -18.64 -8.08 9.96
CA GLY A 25 -17.78 -9.19 10.37
C GLY A 25 -16.81 -9.65 9.27
N ASP A 26 -16.67 -8.85 8.21
CA ASP A 26 -15.79 -9.14 7.08
C ASP A 26 -14.32 -8.89 7.44
N ALA A 27 -13.42 -9.58 6.75
CA ALA A 27 -11.98 -9.33 6.89
C ALA A 27 -11.65 -7.89 6.45
N ILE A 28 -11.06 -7.12 7.37
CA ILE A 28 -10.65 -5.75 7.10
C ILE A 28 -9.35 -5.80 6.29
N SER A 29 -9.48 -5.61 4.99
CA SER A 29 -8.36 -5.49 4.05
C SER A 29 -8.45 -4.17 3.30
N ALA A 30 -7.30 -3.67 2.81
CA ALA A 30 -7.27 -2.45 1.99
C ALA A 30 -8.20 -2.56 0.78
N THR A 31 -8.27 -3.74 0.16
CA THR A 31 -9.20 -4.02 -0.95
C THR A 31 -10.66 -3.92 -0.51
N ALA A 32 -11.02 -4.52 0.62
CA ALA A 32 -12.39 -4.44 1.15
C ALA A 32 -12.79 -2.99 1.46
N VAL A 33 -11.88 -2.18 2.03
CA VAL A 33 -12.13 -0.76 2.29
C VAL A 33 -12.35 0.02 0.99
N ILE A 34 -11.54 -0.23 -0.04
CA ILE A 34 -11.69 0.39 -1.36
C ILE A 34 -13.03 0.02 -1.99
N GLU A 35 -13.42 -1.25 -1.95
CA GLU A 35 -14.71 -1.71 -2.50
C GLU A 35 -15.89 -1.04 -1.80
N ARG A 36 -15.85 -0.90 -0.46
CA ARG A 36 -16.90 -0.19 0.27
C ARG A 36 -16.94 1.30 -0.06
N LEU A 37 -15.80 1.96 -0.17
CA LEU A 37 -15.74 3.36 -0.59
C LEU A 37 -16.27 3.56 -2.02
N GLN A 38 -16.01 2.62 -2.93
CA GLN A 38 -16.57 2.66 -4.28
C GLN A 38 -18.10 2.47 -4.28
N GLN A 39 -18.62 1.56 -3.46
CA GLN A 39 -20.07 1.38 -3.28
C GLN A 39 -20.73 2.63 -2.68
N LEU A 40 -20.08 3.26 -1.71
CA LEU A 40 -20.53 4.54 -1.13
C LEU A 40 -20.55 5.62 -2.21
N ALA A 41 -19.45 5.81 -2.95
CA ALA A 41 -19.37 6.78 -4.03
C ALA A 41 -20.42 6.58 -5.14
N ALA A 42 -20.73 5.32 -5.49
CA ALA A 42 -21.69 5.00 -6.54
C ALA A 42 -23.15 5.28 -6.14
N ASN A 43 -23.47 5.22 -4.85
CA ASN A 43 -24.82 5.45 -4.33
C ASN A 43 -25.01 6.89 -3.78
N GLU A 44 -23.93 7.66 -3.71
CA GLU A 44 -23.93 9.00 -3.14
C GLU A 44 -24.46 10.04 -4.12
N LYS A 45 -25.28 10.97 -3.61
CA LYS A 45 -25.86 12.07 -4.41
C LYS A 45 -25.15 13.41 -4.19
N ASN A 46 -24.29 13.47 -3.18
CA ASN A 46 -23.55 14.67 -2.85
C ASN A 46 -22.14 14.62 -3.47
N ASP A 47 -21.89 15.51 -4.43
CA ASP A 47 -20.60 15.64 -5.13
C ASP A 47 -19.42 15.78 -4.17
N MET A 48 -19.59 16.45 -3.02
CA MET A 48 -18.51 16.58 -2.04
C MET A 48 -18.20 15.27 -1.32
N ARG A 49 -19.23 14.46 -1.03
CA ARG A 49 -19.03 13.13 -0.42
C ARG A 49 -18.45 12.14 -1.43
N GLN A 50 -18.87 12.23 -2.69
CA GLN A 50 -18.27 11.44 -3.77
C GLN A 50 -16.78 11.74 -3.93
N LEU A 51 -16.42 13.03 -3.99
CA LEU A 51 -15.03 13.47 -4.07
C LEU A 51 -14.21 13.04 -2.84
N ALA A 52 -14.81 13.09 -1.64
CA ALA A 52 -14.18 12.60 -0.41
C ALA A 52 -13.93 11.08 -0.46
N CYS A 53 -14.87 10.29 -1.01
CA CYS A 53 -14.66 8.86 -1.21
C CYS A 53 -13.51 8.57 -2.18
N GLU A 54 -13.44 9.30 -3.30
CA GLU A 54 -12.35 9.17 -4.28
C GLU A 54 -10.99 9.49 -3.66
N ARG A 55 -10.92 10.55 -2.83
CA ARG A 55 -9.71 10.90 -2.09
C ARG A 55 -9.31 9.83 -1.09
N ALA A 56 -10.26 9.30 -0.33
CA ALA A 56 -10.01 8.21 0.61
C ALA A 56 -9.49 6.94 -0.11
N ILE A 57 -10.05 6.61 -1.29
CA ILE A 57 -9.55 5.50 -2.12
C ILE A 57 -8.10 5.74 -2.55
N ALA A 58 -7.77 6.95 -2.99
CA ALA A 58 -6.41 7.30 -3.39
C ALA A 58 -5.43 7.19 -2.21
N GLU A 59 -5.82 7.61 -1.01
CA GLU A 59 -5.00 7.54 0.20
C GLU A 59 -4.74 6.09 0.65
N VAL A 60 -5.76 5.23 0.62
CA VAL A 60 -5.61 3.81 0.93
C VAL A 60 -4.68 3.12 -0.08
N ARG A 61 -4.80 3.45 -1.38
CA ARG A 61 -3.90 2.94 -2.43
C ARG A 61 -2.46 3.41 -2.22
N SER A 62 -2.26 4.69 -1.95
CA SER A 62 -0.93 5.25 -1.67
C SER A 62 -0.31 4.59 -0.44
N SER A 63 -1.09 4.34 0.61
CA SER A 63 -0.64 3.67 1.82
C SER A 63 -0.23 2.22 1.55
N LEU A 64 -0.94 1.53 0.65
CA LEU A 64 -0.60 0.17 0.23
C LEU A 64 0.72 0.13 -0.55
N ASP A 65 0.95 1.09 -1.44
CA ASP A 65 2.20 1.17 -2.20
C ASP A 65 3.39 1.51 -1.29
N ILE A 66 3.22 2.41 -0.32
CA ILE A 66 4.23 2.68 0.71
C ILE A 66 4.49 1.43 1.57
N ALA A 67 3.46 0.67 1.94
CA ALA A 67 3.61 -0.56 2.72
C ALA A 67 4.35 -1.66 1.93
N ARG A 68 4.13 -1.74 0.61
CA ARG A 68 4.87 -2.62 -0.30
C ARG A 68 6.33 -2.20 -0.42
N ASP A 69 6.59 -0.91 -0.61
CA ASP A 69 7.95 -0.37 -0.68
C ASP A 69 8.73 -0.63 0.61
N ARG A 70 8.07 -0.51 1.77
CA ARG A 70 8.66 -0.88 3.06
C ARG A 70 8.94 -2.39 3.18
N THR A 71 8.11 -3.23 2.57
CA THR A 71 8.34 -4.69 2.55
C THR A 71 9.54 -5.05 1.65
N THR A 72 9.77 -4.30 0.57
CA THR A 72 10.96 -4.48 -0.29
C THR A 72 12.22 -3.85 0.30
N LEU A 73 12.10 -2.78 1.09
CA LEU A 73 13.22 -2.14 1.78
C LEU A 73 13.69 -2.91 3.03
N GLN A 74 12.81 -3.70 3.67
CA GLN A 74 13.18 -4.51 4.84
C GLN A 74 14.03 -5.75 4.51
N VAL A 75 14.33 -5.98 3.23
CA VAL A 75 15.29 -7.01 2.76
C VAL A 75 16.71 -6.42 2.58
N CYS A 76 16.94 -5.13 2.83
CA CYS A 76 18.22 -4.47 2.57
C CYS A 76 18.74 -3.60 3.72
N ASP A 77 18.39 -3.91 4.98
CA ASP A 77 19.02 -3.27 6.13
C ASP A 77 19.47 -4.31 7.15
N GLY A 78 20.54 -4.99 6.77
CA GLY A 78 21.22 -5.97 7.59
C GLY A 78 22.37 -6.54 6.79
N GLU A 79 23.58 -6.10 7.13
CA GLU A 79 24.82 -6.83 6.84
C GLU A 79 25.46 -6.52 5.48
N ASN A 80 25.92 -5.27 5.36
CA ASN A 80 27.00 -4.88 4.46
C ASN A 80 28.31 -5.58 4.84
N VAL A 81 28.45 -6.86 4.53
CA VAL A 81 29.73 -7.52 4.24
C VAL A 81 29.47 -8.53 3.14
N GLN A 82 29.56 -8.08 1.88
CA GLN A 82 29.70 -9.01 0.76
C GLN A 82 31.03 -9.74 0.92
N HIS A 83 31.00 -10.95 1.47
CA HIS A 83 32.10 -11.88 1.29
C HIS A 83 32.21 -12.23 -0.19
N ILE A 84 33.19 -11.60 -0.86
CA ILE A 84 33.70 -11.96 -2.20
C ILE A 84 34.38 -13.34 -2.11
N PHE A 85 33.62 -14.40 -1.87
CA PHE A 85 34.08 -15.75 -2.20
C PHE A 85 33.85 -15.96 -3.69
N THR A 86 34.80 -15.46 -4.47
CA THR A 86 35.03 -15.90 -5.84
C THR A 86 35.38 -17.38 -5.80
N ASN A 87 34.37 -18.23 -5.99
CA ASN A 87 34.55 -19.64 -6.23
C ASN A 87 34.80 -19.82 -7.75
N ASP A 88 35.95 -19.33 -8.23
CA ASP A 88 36.48 -19.69 -9.54
C ASP A 88 37.55 -20.77 -9.29
N GLY A 89 37.24 -21.98 -9.76
CA GLY A 89 38.11 -23.15 -9.63
C GLY A 89 39.45 -22.97 -10.34
N PRO A 90 40.42 -23.85 -10.08
CA PRO A 90 41.80 -23.68 -10.51
C PRO A 90 41.91 -23.64 -12.05
N PRO A 91 42.73 -22.76 -12.64
CA PRO A 91 43.05 -22.86 -14.06
C PRO A 91 43.87 -24.14 -14.29
N ASP A 92 43.24 -25.06 -14.99
CA ASP A 92 43.85 -26.23 -15.61
C ASP A 92 44.85 -25.77 -16.68
N ASP A 93 46.11 -25.54 -16.27
CA ASP A 93 47.21 -25.28 -17.21
C ASP A 93 47.88 -26.61 -17.61
N THR A 94 47.29 -27.26 -18.62
CA THR A 94 47.92 -28.32 -19.39
C THR A 94 48.51 -27.78 -20.69
N LYS A 95 49.83 -27.49 -20.76
CA LYS A 95 50.72 -27.91 -21.89
C LYS A 95 52.18 -27.37 -21.84
N LYS A 96 53.10 -28.34 -21.79
CA LYS A 96 54.29 -28.55 -22.67
C LYS A 96 55.20 -27.34 -22.99
N HIS A 97 56.43 -27.35 -22.47
CA HIS A 97 57.69 -27.43 -23.24
C HIS A 97 58.88 -27.66 -22.31
#